data_AF-A0A8J3R1P8-F1
#
_entry.id   AF-A0A8J3R1P8-F1
#
_cell.length_a   1.000
_cell.length_b   1.000
_cell.length_c   1.000
_cell.angle_alpha   90.00
_cell.angle_beta   90.00
_cell.angle_gamma   90.00
#
_symmetry.space_group_name_H-M   'P 1'
#
loop_
_entity.id
_entity.type
_entity.pdbx_description
1 polymer ?
#
loop_
_entity_poly.entity_id
_entity_poly.type
_entity_poly.pdbx_seq_one_letter_code
_entity_poly.pdbx_strand_id
1 'polypeptide(L)' 'MSRDGELVHGGARRLGLLEQSQLAQASGMTQSAVPRFEAGGTVPTLPVLERLAAALGVGLTVKFESRDAA' A
#
# COMPACT_ATOMS: atom_id res chain seq x y z
N MET A 1 3.39 -23.93 -12.14
CA MET A 1 3.30 -22.59 -11.52
C MET A 1 4.23 -22.58 -10.32
N SER A 2 5.46 -22.12 -10.54
CA SER A 2 6.57 -22.22 -9.58
C SER A 2 6.49 -21.15 -8.49
N ARG A 3 6.94 -21.53 -7.28
CA ARG A 3 7.12 -20.72 -6.07
C ARG A 3 8.07 -19.52 -6.25
N ASP A 4 8.73 -19.40 -7.40
CA ASP A 4 9.65 -18.30 -7.72
C ASP A 4 8.94 -16.95 -7.96
N GLY A 5 7.65 -16.95 -8.33
CA GLY A 5 6.90 -15.71 -8.58
C GLY A 5 6.63 -14.85 -7.34
N GLU A 6 6.58 -15.47 -6.15
CA GLU A 6 6.26 -14.81 -4.88
C GLU A 6 7.41 -13.93 -4.36
N LEU A 7 8.65 -14.35 -4.60
CA LEU A 7 9.84 -13.59 -4.22
C LEU A 7 10.10 -12.39 -5.16
N VAL A 8 9.69 -12.49 -6.43
CA VAL A 8 9.87 -11.43 -7.43
C VAL A 8 8.92 -10.25 -7.17
N HIS A 9 7.69 -10.50 -6.72
CA HIS A 9 6.74 -9.42 -6.33
C HIS A 9 7.17 -8.71 -5.03
N GLY A 10 7.67 -9.44 -4.04
CA GLY A 10 8.17 -8.85 -2.78
C GLY A 10 9.41 -7.96 -2.96
N GLY A 11 10.19 -8.16 -4.03
CA GLY A 11 11.36 -7.34 -4.37
C GLY A 11 11.03 -6.06 -5.15
N ALA A 12 10.02 -6.10 -6.04
CA ALA A 12 9.68 -5.00 -6.94
C ALA A 12 9.28 -3.70 -6.21
N ARG A 13 8.69 -3.82 -5.00
CA ARG A 13 8.32 -2.65 -4.21
C ARG A 13 9.50 -1.89 -3.62
N ARG A 14 10.54 -2.59 -3.14
CA ARG A 14 11.73 -1.94 -2.56
C ARG A 14 12.52 -1.10 -3.57
N LEU A 15 12.24 -1.28 -4.87
CA LEU A 15 12.92 -0.63 -5.99
C LEU A 15 12.06 0.43 -6.70
N GLY A 16 10.83 0.71 -6.24
CA GLY A 16 9.97 1.72 -6.85
C GLY A 16 9.33 1.31 -8.18
N LEU A 17 9.18 0.01 -8.46
CA LEU A 17 8.82 -0.53 -9.78
C LEU A 17 7.34 -0.93 -9.94
N LEU A 18 6.45 -0.60 -8.99
CA LEU A 18 5.03 -0.94 -9.10
C LEU A 18 4.25 0.19 -9.78
N GLU A 19 3.73 -0.08 -10.98
CA GLU A 19 2.85 0.87 -11.68
C GLU A 19 1.52 1.05 -10.95
N GLN A 20 0.88 2.22 -11.11
CA GLN A 20 -0.39 2.57 -10.46
C GLN A 20 -1.49 1.51 -10.66
N SER A 21 -1.51 0.87 -11.84
CA SER A 21 -2.46 -0.20 -12.18
C SER A 21 -2.25 -1.47 -11.34
N GLN A 22 -0.99 -1.84 -11.09
CA GLN A 22 -0.62 -2.99 -10.27
C GLN A 22 -0.84 -2.71 -8.79
N LEU A 23 -0.56 -1.47 -8.34
CA LEU A 23 -0.89 -1.04 -6.98
C LEU A 23 -2.41 -1.06 -6.75
N ALA A 24 -3.20 -0.58 -7.71
CA ALA A 24 -4.66 -0.60 -7.63
C ALA A 24 -5.18 -2.04 -7.46
N GLN A 25 -4.71 -2.97 -8.30
CA GLN A 25 -5.09 -4.38 -8.21
C GLN A 25 -4.68 -5.01 -6.87
N ALA A 26 -3.43 -4.82 -6.44
CA ALA A 26 -2.93 -5.42 -5.21
C ALA A 26 -3.57 -4.83 -3.94
N SER A 27 -3.97 -3.55 -3.97
CA SER A 27 -4.63 -2.87 -2.85
C SER A 27 -6.16 -2.98 -2.88
N GLY A 28 -6.74 -3.63 -3.89
CA GLY A 28 -8.19 -3.65 -4.10
C GLY A 28 -8.78 -2.25 -4.30
N MET A 29 -7.97 -1.29 -4.75
CA MET A 29 -8.38 0.06 -5.09
C MET A 29 -8.74 0.11 -6.58
N THR A 30 -9.60 1.05 -6.97
CA THR A 30 -9.77 1.36 -8.39
C THR A 30 -8.53 2.07 -8.91
N GLN A 31 -8.22 1.94 -10.20
CA GLN A 31 -7.11 2.69 -10.81
C GLN A 31 -7.26 4.21 -10.62
N SER A 32 -8.48 4.73 -10.55
CA SER A 32 -8.77 6.15 -10.30
C SER A 32 -8.65 6.58 -8.84
N ALA A 33 -8.57 5.63 -7.89
CA ALA A 33 -8.36 5.93 -6.47
C ALA A 33 -6.87 6.07 -6.12
N VAL A 34 -5.97 5.43 -6.89
CA VAL A 34 -4.52 5.50 -6.65
C VAL A 34 -3.96 6.92 -6.83
N PRO A 35 -4.22 7.66 -7.93
CA PRO A 35 -3.74 9.03 -8.08
C PRO A 35 -4.28 9.99 -7.02
N ARG A 36 -5.53 9.78 -6.58
CA ARG A 36 -6.13 10.61 -5.53
C ARG A 36 -5.51 10.33 -4.16
N PHE A 37 -5.12 9.09 -3.91
CA PHE A 37 -4.38 8.72 -2.71
C PHE A 37 -2.95 9.30 -2.74
N GLU A 38 -2.24 9.17 -3.86
CA GLU A 38 -0.89 9.75 -4.05
C GLU A 38 -0.88 11.28 -3.91
N ALA A 39 -1.93 11.96 -4.39
CA ALA A 39 -2.12 13.40 -4.24
C ALA A 39 -2.57 13.82 -2.84
N GLY A 40 -2.76 12.89 -1.90
CA GLY A 40 -3.28 13.16 -0.55
C GLY A 40 -4.76 13.57 -0.50
N GLY A 41 -5.48 13.46 -1.61
CA GLY A 41 -6.89 13.85 -1.74
C GLY A 41 -7.90 12.84 -1.21
N THR A 42 -7.44 11.70 -0.67
CA THR A 42 -8.32 10.69 -0.08
C THR A 42 -7.72 10.17 1.22
N VAL A 43 -8.55 10.04 2.26
CA VAL A 43 -8.18 9.34 3.49
C VAL A 43 -8.57 7.87 3.31
N PRO A 44 -7.61 6.95 3.06
CA PRO A 44 -7.92 5.53 2.96
C PRO A 44 -8.38 4.98 4.31
N THR A 45 -9.29 4.01 4.27
CA THR A 45 -9.68 3.28 5.48
C THR A 45 -8.54 2.37 5.96
N LEU A 46 -8.57 1.96 7.24
CA LEU A 46 -7.58 1.02 7.78
C LEU A 46 -7.42 -0.27 6.93
N PRO A 47 -8.50 -0.92 6.45
CA PRO A 47 -8.36 -2.09 5.56
C PRO A 47 -7.66 -1.78 4.23
N VAL A 48 -7.79 -0.55 3.71
CA VAL A 48 -7.07 -0.14 2.49
C VAL A 48 -5.58 0.03 2.79
N LEU A 49 -5.23 0.63 3.94
CA LEU A 49 -3.84 0.78 4.38
C LEU A 49 -3.15 -0.57 4.58
N GLU A 50 -3.84 -1.57 5.14
CA GLU A 50 -3.32 -2.94 5.28
C GLU A 50 -2.99 -3.58 3.94
N ARG A 51 -3.91 -3.47 2.96
CA ARG A 51 -3.68 -4.00 1.61
C ARG A 51 -2.56 -3.26 0.89
N LEU A 52 -2.45 -1.94 1.08
CA LEU A 52 -1.34 -1.14 0.56
C LEU A 52 0.00 -1.60 1.15
N ALA A 53 0.06 -1.85 2.46
CA ALA A 53 1.23 -2.34 3.18
C ALA A 53 1.64 -3.75 2.73
N ALA A 54 0.67 -4.66 2.56
CA ALA A 54 0.90 -5.99 2.02
C ALA A 54 1.42 -5.93 0.57
N ALA A 55 0.78 -5.14 -0.29
CA ALA A 55 1.29 -4.85 -1.62
C ALA A 55 2.69 -4.21 -1.57
N LEU A 56 3.04 -3.52 -0.46
CA LEU A 56 4.30 -2.78 -0.28
C LEU A 56 5.43 -3.71 0.15
N GLY A 57 5.11 -4.89 0.66
CA GLY A 57 6.07 -5.63 1.47
C GLY A 57 6.62 -4.78 2.64
N VAL A 58 5.83 -3.85 3.17
CA VAL A 58 6.17 -3.08 4.38
C VAL A 58 5.17 -3.36 5.49
N GLY A 59 5.54 -3.06 6.74
CA GLY A 59 4.63 -3.14 7.88
C GLY A 59 3.77 -1.87 8.02
N LEU A 60 2.50 -2.03 8.38
CA LEU A 60 1.63 -0.95 8.85
C LEU A 60 1.67 -0.89 10.38
N THR A 61 1.93 0.30 10.95
CA THR A 61 1.87 0.54 12.39
C THR A 61 0.88 1.66 12.68
N VAL A 62 -0.14 1.38 13.49
CA VAL A 62 -1.12 2.37 13.97
C VAL A 62 -0.92 2.54 15.47
N LYS A 63 -0.75 3.78 15.92
CA LYS A 63 -0.58 4.12 17.33
C LYS A 63 -1.54 5.24 17.71
N PHE A 64 -2.09 5.15 18.92
CA PHE A 64 -2.77 6.25 19.56
C PHE A 64 -1.76 6.93 20.49
N GLU A 65 -1.74 8.27 20.47
CA GLU A 65 -0.89 9.07 21.35
C GLU A 65 -1.78 9.96 22.23
N SER A 66 -1.26 10.37 23.39
CA SER A 66 -1.96 11.34 24.24
C SER A 66 -2.20 12.62 23.47
N ARG A 67 -3.43 13.13 23.48
CA ARG A 67 -3.77 14.42 22.84
C ARG A 67 -3.16 15.60 23.58
N ASP A 68 -2.87 15.41 24.86
CA ASP A 68 -2.10 16.32 25.70
C ASP A 68 -0.66 15.81 25.74
N ALA A 69 0.12 16.28 24.77
CA ALA A 69 1.58 16.34 24.83
C ALA A 69 2.01 17.78 24.50
N ALA A 70 1.40 18.75 25.19
CA ALA A 70 1.90 20.10 25.47
C ALA A 70 0.89 20.80 26.40
#